data_AF-A0A6H1LJN7-F1
#
_entry.id   AF-A0A6H1LJN7-F1
#
_cell.length_a   1.000
_cell.length_b   1.000
_cell.length_c   1.000
_cell.angle_alpha   90.00
_cell.angle_beta   90.00
_cell.angle_gamma   90.00
#
_symmetry.space_group_name_H-M   'P 1'
#
loop_
_entity.id
_entity.type
_entity.pdbx_description
1 polymer ?
#
loop_
_entity_poly.entity_id
_entity_poly.type
_entity_poly.pdbx_seq_one_letter_code
_entity_poly.pdbx_strand_id
1 'polypeptide(L)'
;MLAYFGVRSAAAVAGTPMLAAMACALTPLGRRTVIDDSPEAISAFLRPRPVRELPGVGGKTAALLGEYGLHTVGDVADVPQHTLQRLLGARAGRALYEHARGHDTTAVDPTPAPASLSTEHLFPRDELDPAAHRRILLALADDLGARLRATDQIATGVTCTIRYADLTATRRSRTLPEATQHTVLLARAAYTLYDSLGLQRARVRSMTLRADALQPAERATRQLTLDASDDKPLAIEAVADRARTRYGHQVIYPAALAISSRPPSARQWDRGRR
;
A
#
# COMPACT_ATOMS: atom_id res chain seq x y z
N MET A 1 -13.35 -6.75 23.42
CA MET A 1 -12.18 -7.61 23.14
C MET A 1 -10.85 -6.97 23.56
N LEU A 2 -10.57 -5.68 23.28
CA LEU A 2 -9.29 -5.04 23.68
C LEU A 2 -9.12 -4.82 25.20
N ALA A 3 -10.22 -4.59 25.92
CA ALA A 3 -10.22 -4.50 27.39
C ALA A 3 -9.74 -5.80 28.06
N TYR A 4 -9.93 -6.96 27.41
CA TYR A 4 -9.44 -8.25 27.89
C TYR A 4 -7.90 -8.31 27.94
N PHE A 5 -7.23 -7.55 27.07
CA PHE A 5 -5.76 -7.45 27.03
C PHE A 5 -5.22 -6.24 27.81
N GLY A 6 -6.06 -5.56 28.61
CA GLY A 6 -5.65 -4.38 29.39
C GLY A 6 -5.34 -3.14 28.54
N VAL A 7 -5.72 -3.13 27.26
CA VAL A 7 -5.45 -2.01 26.35
C VAL A 7 -6.64 -1.05 26.36
N ARG A 8 -6.38 0.22 26.69
CA ARG A 8 -7.38 1.29 26.57
C ARG A 8 -7.60 1.60 25.09
N SER A 9 -8.83 1.44 24.62
CA SER A 9 -9.25 1.76 23.26
C SER A 9 -10.31 2.87 23.26
N ALA A 10 -10.34 3.67 22.21
CA ALA A 10 -11.46 4.56 21.89
C ALA A 10 -12.37 3.89 20.87
N ALA A 11 -13.64 4.25 20.85
CA ALA A 11 -14.60 3.80 19.84
C ALA A 11 -15.52 4.94 19.44
N ALA A 12 -16.00 4.94 18.20
CA ALA A 12 -17.09 5.83 17.81
C ALA A 12 -18.12 5.13 16.94
N VAL A 13 -19.35 5.64 16.98
CA VAL A 13 -20.49 5.14 16.22
C VAL A 13 -21.10 6.32 15.47
N ALA A 14 -21.34 6.13 14.17
CA ALA A 14 -22.00 7.10 13.29
C ALA A 14 -22.64 6.36 12.11
N GLY A 15 -23.50 7.04 11.34
CA GLY A 15 -24.21 6.47 10.19
C GLY A 15 -23.30 6.06 9.02
N THR A 16 -22.07 6.59 8.94
CA THR A 16 -21.11 6.26 7.88
C THR A 16 -19.71 5.94 8.41
N PRO A 17 -18.91 5.13 7.69
CA PRO A 17 -17.52 4.82 8.08
C PRO A 17 -16.65 6.07 8.20
N MET A 18 -16.79 7.03 7.29
CA MET A 18 -16.13 8.33 7.39
C MET A 18 -16.40 9.02 8.72
N LEU A 19 -17.67 9.22 9.08
CA LEU A 19 -18.05 9.93 10.31
C LEU A 19 -17.55 9.17 11.55
N ALA A 20 -17.68 7.84 11.55
CA ALA A 20 -17.20 7.00 12.64
C ALA A 20 -15.68 7.11 12.81
N ALA A 21 -14.91 7.11 11.70
CA ALA A 21 -13.46 7.27 11.74
C ALA A 21 -13.04 8.65 12.26
N MET A 22 -13.68 9.72 11.77
CA MET A 22 -13.42 11.09 12.22
C MET A 22 -13.75 11.27 13.70
N ALA A 23 -14.90 10.77 14.15
CA ALA A 23 -15.30 10.80 15.56
C ALA A 23 -14.33 10.01 16.44
N CYS A 24 -13.91 8.82 15.99
CA CYS A 24 -12.99 7.97 16.72
C CYS A 24 -11.62 8.64 16.91
N ALA A 25 -11.10 9.32 15.88
CA ALA A 25 -9.84 10.05 15.95
C ALA A 25 -9.81 11.15 17.03
N LEU A 26 -10.99 11.70 17.37
CA LEU A 26 -11.17 12.73 18.39
C LEU A 26 -11.56 12.15 19.76
N THR A 27 -11.87 10.85 19.83
CA THR A 27 -12.38 10.22 21.05
C THR A 27 -11.22 9.87 21.98
N PRO A 28 -11.23 10.34 23.24
CA PRO A 28 -10.20 9.96 24.22
C PRO A 28 -10.18 8.45 24.48
N LEU A 29 -9.00 7.91 24.80
CA LEU A 29 -8.84 6.50 25.13
C LEU A 29 -9.75 6.11 26.32
N GLY A 30 -10.48 4.99 26.18
CA GLY A 30 -11.45 4.52 27.17
C GLY A 30 -12.82 5.20 27.08
N ARG A 31 -13.04 6.08 26.09
CA ARG A 31 -14.34 6.72 25.83
C ARG A 31 -14.97 6.20 24.54
N ARG A 32 -16.26 6.49 24.40
CA ARG A 32 -17.02 6.29 23.18
C ARG A 32 -17.72 7.57 22.78
N THR A 33 -17.65 7.93 21.50
CA THR A 33 -18.42 9.02 20.90
C THR A 33 -19.53 8.45 20.02
N VAL A 34 -20.71 9.04 20.04
CA VAL A 34 -21.82 8.66 19.15
C VAL A 34 -22.28 9.92 18.43
N ILE A 35 -22.32 9.85 17.10
CA ILE A 35 -22.93 10.86 16.25
C ILE A 35 -24.26 10.29 15.79
N ASP A 36 -25.33 11.02 16.08
CA ASP A 36 -26.68 10.70 15.63
C ASP A 36 -26.80 10.87 14.10
N ASP A 37 -27.68 10.11 13.46
CA ASP A 37 -27.84 10.12 12.00
C ASP A 37 -28.70 11.29 11.48
N SER A 38 -29.17 12.17 12.38
CA SER A 38 -29.85 13.40 11.99
C SER A 38 -28.93 14.36 11.22
N PRO A 39 -29.43 15.00 10.14
CA PRO A 39 -28.68 16.00 9.40
C PRO A 39 -28.11 17.12 10.28
N GLU A 40 -28.83 17.50 11.33
CA GLU A 40 -28.42 18.52 12.30
C GLU A 40 -27.20 18.08 13.11
N ALA A 41 -27.18 16.83 13.61
CA ALA A 41 -26.06 16.30 14.38
C ALA A 41 -24.81 16.12 13.50
N ILE A 42 -24.99 15.61 12.28
CA ILE A 42 -23.92 15.46 11.29
C ILE A 42 -23.33 16.84 10.94
N SER A 43 -24.18 17.82 10.64
CA SER A 43 -23.78 19.18 10.32
C SER A 43 -23.05 19.85 11.48
N ALA A 44 -23.58 19.74 12.71
CA ALA A 44 -22.95 20.28 13.91
C ALA A 44 -21.57 19.66 14.19
N PHE A 45 -21.40 18.37 13.88
CA PHE A 45 -20.11 17.70 14.02
C PHE A 45 -19.11 18.13 12.94
N LEU A 46 -19.54 18.18 11.67
CA LEU A 46 -18.66 18.40 10.51
C LEU A 46 -18.29 19.86 10.31
N ARG A 47 -19.26 20.77 10.25
CA ARG A 47 -19.05 22.16 9.81
C ARG A 47 -17.89 22.89 10.52
N PRO A 48 -17.71 22.81 11.85
CA PRO A 48 -16.62 23.54 12.52
C PRO A 48 -15.24 22.89 12.31
N ARG A 49 -15.15 21.73 11.67
CA ARG A 49 -13.89 21.00 11.51
C ARG A 49 -13.03 21.65 10.43
N PRO A 50 -11.70 21.64 10.59
CA PRO A 50 -10.81 22.07 9.53
C PRO A 50 -10.89 21.09 8.35
N VAL A 51 -10.82 21.62 7.12
CA VAL A 51 -11.02 20.84 5.89
C VAL A 51 -10.05 19.66 5.73
N ARG A 52 -8.85 19.78 6.31
CA ARG A 52 -7.82 18.72 6.32
C ARG A 52 -8.23 17.44 7.09
N GLU A 53 -9.27 17.51 7.92
CA GLU A 53 -9.79 16.35 8.64
C GLU A 53 -10.71 15.49 7.78
N LEU A 54 -11.17 15.99 6.62
CA LEU A 54 -11.96 15.19 5.69
C LEU A 54 -11.09 14.13 4.98
N PRO A 55 -11.57 12.88 4.88
CA PRO A 55 -10.90 11.86 4.09
C PRO A 55 -10.72 12.29 2.63
N GLY A 56 -9.51 12.07 2.11
CA GLY A 56 -9.13 12.47 0.75
C GLY A 56 -8.54 13.86 0.63
N VAL A 57 -8.55 14.68 1.70
CA VAL A 57 -7.90 16.00 1.73
C VAL A 57 -6.48 15.87 2.28
N GLY A 58 -5.50 15.74 1.39
CA GLY A 58 -4.08 15.78 1.76
C GLY A 58 -3.55 17.20 1.92
N GLY A 59 -2.29 17.35 2.36
CA GLY A 59 -1.67 18.68 2.58
C GLY A 59 -1.67 19.60 1.36
N LYS A 60 -1.49 19.06 0.15
CA LYS A 60 -1.57 19.83 -1.10
C LYS A 60 -2.99 20.33 -1.39
N THR A 61 -3.98 19.47 -1.19
CA THR A 61 -5.39 19.80 -1.39
C THR A 61 -5.85 20.83 -0.36
N ALA A 62 -5.46 20.68 0.91
CA ALA A 62 -5.75 21.64 1.97
C ALA A 62 -5.11 23.01 1.70
N ALA A 63 -3.86 23.04 1.22
CA ALA A 63 -3.18 24.29 0.85
C ALA A 63 -3.91 25.00 -0.30
N LEU A 64 -4.24 24.27 -1.37
CA LEU A 64 -5.00 24.79 -2.50
C LEU A 64 -6.36 25.34 -2.05
N LEU A 65 -7.13 24.59 -1.26
CA LEU A 65 -8.41 25.05 -0.71
C LEU A 65 -8.24 26.31 0.15
N GLY A 66 -7.15 26.39 0.93
CA GLY A 66 -6.80 27.56 1.72
C GLY A 66 -6.49 28.80 0.89
N GLU A 67 -5.92 28.68 -0.31
CA GLU A 67 -5.72 29.80 -1.24
C GLU A 67 -7.05 30.43 -1.69
N TYR A 68 -8.14 29.64 -1.67
CA TYR A 68 -9.50 30.09 -1.97
C TYR A 68 -10.31 30.43 -0.71
N GLY A 69 -9.68 30.51 0.47
CA GLY A 69 -10.33 30.84 1.74
C GLY A 69 -11.19 29.72 2.34
N LEU A 70 -11.07 28.49 1.84
CA LEU A 70 -11.83 27.33 2.30
C LEU A 70 -11.03 26.60 3.39
N HIS A 71 -11.26 26.96 4.65
CA HIS A 71 -10.49 26.45 5.78
C HIS A 71 -11.24 25.38 6.59
N THR A 72 -12.57 25.47 6.61
CA THR A 72 -13.45 24.57 7.34
C THR A 72 -14.27 23.69 6.40
N VAL A 73 -14.79 22.59 6.95
CA VAL A 73 -15.75 21.73 6.25
C VAL A 73 -17.03 22.51 5.93
N GLY A 74 -17.44 23.44 6.79
CA GLY A 74 -18.56 24.34 6.53
C GLY A 74 -18.35 25.18 5.27
N ASP A 75 -17.17 25.79 5.12
CA ASP A 75 -16.83 26.58 3.93
C ASP A 75 -16.94 25.76 2.65
N VAL A 76 -16.43 24.52 2.68
CA VAL A 76 -16.52 23.59 1.54
C VAL A 76 -17.95 23.12 1.29
N ALA A 77 -18.72 22.87 2.35
CA ALA A 77 -20.11 22.47 2.23
C ALA A 77 -20.95 23.57 1.56
N ASP A 78 -20.63 24.85 1.76
CA ASP A 78 -21.40 25.95 1.16
C ASP A 78 -21.00 26.22 -0.31
N VAL A 79 -19.87 25.68 -0.77
CA VAL A 79 -19.39 25.85 -2.15
C VAL A 79 -20.18 24.95 -3.11
N PRO A 80 -20.63 25.48 -4.27
CA PRO A 80 -21.25 24.68 -5.31
C PRO A 80 -20.32 23.57 -5.82
N GLN A 81 -20.87 22.39 -6.01
CA GLN A 81 -20.12 21.20 -6.41
C GLN A 81 -19.26 21.39 -7.68
N HIS A 82 -19.79 22.11 -8.69
CA HIS A 82 -19.08 22.35 -9.95
C HIS A 82 -17.80 23.18 -9.74
N THR A 83 -17.77 24.08 -8.74
CA THR A 83 -16.59 24.85 -8.38
C THR A 83 -15.51 23.94 -7.82
N LEU A 84 -15.86 23.03 -6.89
CA LEU A 84 -14.91 22.06 -6.33
C LEU A 84 -14.37 21.11 -7.41
N GLN A 85 -15.20 20.72 -8.36
CA GLN A 85 -14.77 19.89 -9.50
C GLN A 85 -13.81 20.63 -10.44
N ARG A 86 -13.99 21.94 -10.65
CA ARG A 86 -13.06 22.75 -11.43
C ARG A 86 -11.71 22.91 -10.73
N LEU A 87 -11.70 23.00 -9.40
CA LEU A 87 -10.49 23.16 -8.59
C LEU A 87 -9.69 21.85 -8.46
N LEU A 88 -10.37 20.72 -8.21
CA LEU A 88 -9.74 19.45 -7.82
C LEU A 88 -9.86 18.35 -8.87
N GLY A 89 -10.62 18.58 -9.94
CA GLY A 89 -11.02 17.58 -10.91
C GLY A 89 -12.36 16.91 -10.58
N ALA A 90 -13.00 16.32 -11.58
CA ALA A 90 -14.39 15.85 -11.50
C ALA A 90 -14.64 14.84 -10.36
N ARG A 91 -13.75 13.85 -10.20
CA ARG A 91 -13.89 12.80 -9.17
C ARG A 91 -13.60 13.34 -7.77
N ALA A 92 -12.47 14.03 -7.58
CA ALA A 92 -12.06 14.52 -6.27
C ALA A 92 -12.99 15.64 -5.76
N GLY A 93 -13.41 16.55 -6.64
CA GLY A 93 -14.36 17.61 -6.29
C GLY A 93 -15.75 17.08 -5.95
N ARG A 94 -16.25 16.05 -6.65
CA ARG A 94 -17.49 15.36 -6.28
C ARG A 94 -17.34 14.71 -4.90
N ALA A 95 -16.30 13.91 -4.69
CA ALA A 95 -16.09 13.22 -3.42
C ALA A 95 -16.00 14.21 -2.24
N LEU A 96 -15.24 15.30 -2.40
CA LEU A 96 -15.12 16.34 -1.38
C LEU A 96 -16.47 16.99 -1.05
N TYR A 97 -17.29 17.28 -2.06
CA TYR A 97 -18.62 17.88 -1.87
C TYR A 97 -19.56 16.97 -1.08
N GLU A 98 -19.58 15.66 -1.40
CA GLU A 98 -20.39 14.66 -0.69
C GLU A 98 -19.87 14.47 0.75
N HIS A 99 -18.55 14.33 0.94
CA HIS A 99 -17.93 14.15 2.25
C HIS A 99 -18.18 15.35 3.18
N ALA A 100 -18.13 16.58 2.66
CA ALA A 100 -18.41 17.78 3.45
C ALA A 100 -19.84 17.85 3.98
N ARG A 101 -20.77 17.09 3.38
CA ARG A 101 -22.17 16.94 3.80
C ARG A 101 -22.45 15.67 4.60
N GLY A 102 -21.41 14.88 4.91
CA GLY A 102 -21.56 13.62 5.63
C GLY A 102 -21.99 12.44 4.77
N HIS A 103 -22.08 12.61 3.46
CA HIS A 103 -22.42 11.53 2.54
C HIS A 103 -21.17 10.71 2.19
N ASP A 104 -21.19 9.44 2.57
CA ASP A 104 -20.15 8.45 2.26
C ASP A 104 -20.82 7.13 1.88
N THR A 105 -20.61 6.67 0.65
CA THR A 105 -21.19 5.43 0.12
C THR A 105 -20.28 4.22 0.34
N THR A 106 -19.19 4.38 1.07
CA THR A 106 -18.23 3.31 1.34
C THR A 106 -18.87 2.21 2.18
N ALA A 107 -18.92 0.99 1.64
CA ALA A 107 -19.32 -0.19 2.39
C ALA A 107 -18.15 -0.71 3.22
N VAL A 108 -18.42 -1.17 4.44
CA VAL A 108 -17.43 -1.87 5.26
C VAL A 108 -17.30 -3.30 4.75
N ASP A 109 -16.16 -3.61 4.15
CA ASP A 109 -15.77 -4.99 3.84
C ASP A 109 -15.04 -5.59 5.07
N PRO A 110 -15.58 -6.64 5.72
CA PRO A 110 -14.95 -7.26 6.89
C PRO A 110 -13.69 -8.06 6.53
N THR A 111 -13.48 -8.41 5.25
CA THR A 111 -12.35 -9.21 4.78
C THR A 111 -11.77 -8.61 3.50
N PRO A 112 -11.23 -7.37 3.56
CA PRO A 112 -10.71 -6.72 2.37
C PRO A 112 -9.48 -7.48 1.90
N ALA A 113 -9.52 -7.97 0.65
CA ALA A 113 -8.31 -8.46 0.02
C ALA A 113 -7.30 -7.30 -0.07
N PRO A 114 -6.03 -7.49 0.34
CA PRO A 114 -5.06 -6.41 0.25
C PRO A 114 -4.94 -5.96 -1.21
N ALA A 115 -5.14 -4.67 -1.46
CA ALA A 115 -5.04 -4.11 -2.81
C ALA A 115 -3.60 -4.17 -3.37
N SER A 116 -2.63 -4.49 -2.51
CA SER A 116 -1.21 -4.47 -2.80
C SER A 116 -0.39 -5.13 -1.70
N LEU A 117 0.77 -5.66 -2.07
CA LEU A 117 1.78 -6.19 -1.16
C LEU A 117 3.12 -5.53 -1.49
N SER A 118 3.94 -5.24 -0.48
CA SER A 118 5.25 -4.63 -0.69
C SER A 118 6.31 -5.19 0.23
N THR A 119 7.54 -5.22 -0.27
CA THR A 119 8.75 -5.60 0.46
C THR A 119 9.75 -4.44 0.35
N GLU A 120 10.42 -4.12 1.45
CA GLU A 120 11.42 -3.06 1.49
C GLU A 120 12.74 -3.59 2.05
N HIS A 121 13.83 -3.10 1.47
CA HIS A 121 15.18 -3.29 1.99
C HIS A 121 15.81 -1.93 2.33
N LEU A 122 16.21 -1.78 3.60
CA LEU A 122 17.01 -0.66 4.08
C LEU A 122 18.48 -1.08 4.12
N PHE A 123 19.34 -0.37 3.39
CA PHE A 123 20.77 -0.66 3.41
C PHE A 123 21.41 -0.21 4.73
N PRO A 124 22.35 -1.00 5.31
CA PRO A 124 23.09 -0.59 6.51
C PRO A 124 23.92 0.68 6.31
N ARG A 125 24.43 0.89 5.09
CA ARG A 125 25.14 2.10 4.63
C ARG A 125 24.62 2.43 3.23
N ASP A 126 24.64 3.71 2.87
CA ASP A 126 24.17 4.12 1.54
C ASP A 126 24.94 3.39 0.44
N GLU A 127 24.22 2.70 -0.43
CA GLU A 127 24.77 1.82 -1.46
C GLU A 127 24.90 2.57 -2.79
N LEU A 128 25.97 2.28 -3.52
CA LEU A 128 26.30 2.88 -4.82
C LEU A 128 26.46 1.84 -5.92
N ASP A 129 26.74 0.59 -5.55
CA ASP A 129 26.99 -0.50 -6.49
C ASP A 129 25.70 -0.95 -7.19
N PRO A 130 25.57 -0.76 -8.52
CA PRO A 130 24.42 -1.25 -9.27
C PRO A 130 24.25 -2.77 -9.20
N ALA A 131 25.33 -3.54 -9.00
CA ALA A 131 25.24 -4.99 -8.84
C ALA A 131 24.64 -5.37 -7.48
N ALA A 132 24.99 -4.65 -6.40
CA ALA A 132 24.31 -4.75 -5.11
C ALA A 132 22.82 -4.40 -5.21
N HIS A 133 22.46 -3.32 -5.92
CA HIS A 133 21.06 -2.95 -6.14
C HIS A 133 20.27 -4.06 -6.87
N ARG A 134 20.83 -4.64 -7.93
CA ARG A 134 20.19 -5.74 -8.67
C ARG A 134 20.00 -6.98 -7.79
N ARG A 135 20.97 -7.33 -6.96
CA ARG A 135 20.83 -8.44 -5.99
C ARG A 135 19.70 -8.19 -5.00
N ILE A 136 19.61 -6.98 -4.46
CA ILE A 136 18.51 -6.62 -3.54
C ILE A 136 17.15 -6.65 -4.24
N LEU A 137 17.05 -6.16 -5.48
CA LEU A 137 15.80 -6.25 -6.24
C LEU A 137 15.36 -7.70 -6.49
N LEU A 138 16.29 -8.62 -6.74
CA LEU A 138 15.99 -10.04 -6.84
C LEU A 138 15.45 -10.60 -5.52
N ALA A 139 16.10 -10.27 -4.41
CA ALA A 139 15.65 -10.70 -3.09
C ALA A 139 14.26 -10.16 -2.74
N LEU A 140 13.99 -8.90 -3.06
CA LEU A 140 12.68 -8.27 -2.88
C LEU A 140 11.60 -8.92 -3.75
N ALA A 141 11.92 -9.26 -5.00
CA ALA A 141 11.01 -9.96 -5.91
C ALA A 141 10.72 -11.39 -5.44
N ASP A 142 11.71 -12.09 -4.88
CA ASP A 142 11.54 -13.45 -4.35
C ASP A 142 10.64 -13.47 -3.10
N ASP A 143 10.87 -12.56 -2.14
CA ASP A 143 10.00 -12.40 -0.96
C ASP A 143 8.58 -12.00 -1.38
N LEU A 144 8.45 -11.08 -2.35
CA LEU A 144 7.15 -10.66 -2.85
C LEU A 144 6.39 -11.79 -3.56
N GLY A 145 7.09 -12.57 -4.41
CA GLY A 145 6.51 -13.73 -5.09
C GLY A 145 6.07 -14.82 -4.10
N ALA A 146 6.89 -15.13 -3.10
CA ALA A 146 6.55 -16.09 -2.06
C ALA A 146 5.30 -15.66 -1.26
N ARG A 147 5.18 -14.37 -0.93
CA ARG A 147 3.98 -13.84 -0.25
C ARG A 147 2.74 -13.90 -1.11
N LEU A 148 2.84 -13.52 -2.37
CA LEU A 148 1.73 -13.61 -3.33
C LEU A 148 1.20 -15.04 -3.41
N ARG A 149 2.09 -16.03 -3.56
CA ARG A 149 1.75 -17.46 -3.56
C ARG A 149 1.16 -17.95 -2.24
N ALA A 150 1.68 -17.49 -1.11
CA ALA A 150 1.14 -17.84 0.21
C ALA A 150 -0.28 -17.29 0.47
N THR A 151 -0.69 -16.26 -0.29
CA THR A 151 -2.02 -15.65 -0.20
C THR A 151 -2.92 -15.97 -1.40
N ASP A 152 -2.48 -16.87 -2.31
CA ASP A 152 -3.18 -17.20 -3.56
C ASP A 152 -3.54 -15.95 -4.41
N GLN A 153 -2.60 -15.02 -4.52
CA GLN A 153 -2.76 -13.75 -5.23
C GLN A 153 -1.77 -13.60 -6.39
N ILE A 154 -2.22 -12.92 -7.44
CA ILE A 154 -1.39 -12.52 -8.59
C ILE A 154 -1.39 -11.00 -8.72
N ALA A 155 -0.28 -10.43 -9.20
CA ALA A 155 -0.12 -9.01 -9.39
C ALA A 155 -0.25 -8.63 -10.87
N THR A 156 -0.98 -7.56 -11.17
CA THR A 156 -1.05 -6.99 -12.53
C THR A 156 -0.17 -5.76 -12.69
N GLY A 157 0.32 -5.19 -11.59
CA GLY A 157 1.24 -4.05 -11.60
C GLY A 157 2.42 -4.27 -10.66
N VAL A 158 3.55 -3.67 -11.01
CA VAL A 158 4.73 -3.61 -10.15
C VAL A 158 5.19 -2.16 -10.04
N THR A 159 5.43 -1.71 -8.82
CA THR A 159 6.03 -0.43 -8.48
C THR A 159 7.40 -0.67 -7.85
N CYS A 160 8.42 0.03 -8.35
CA CYS A 160 9.73 0.16 -7.72
C CYS A 160 9.89 1.57 -7.16
N THR A 161 10.28 1.69 -5.88
CA THR A 161 10.59 2.96 -5.22
C THR A 161 12.02 2.91 -4.70
N ILE A 162 12.82 3.90 -5.08
CA ILE A 162 14.20 4.07 -4.63
C ILE A 162 14.24 5.33 -3.77
N ARG A 163 14.74 5.19 -2.54
CA ARG A 163 14.99 6.31 -1.63
C ARG A 163 16.48 6.54 -1.54
N TYR A 164 16.90 7.79 -1.72
CA TYR A 164 18.30 8.19 -1.74
C TYR A 164 18.78 8.63 -0.36
N ALA A 165 20.09 8.87 -0.25
CA ALA A 165 20.73 9.31 1.00
C ALA A 165 20.20 10.65 1.53
N ASP A 166 19.73 11.52 0.65
CA ASP A 166 19.11 12.82 0.97
C ASP A 166 17.62 12.71 1.36
N LEU A 167 17.11 11.48 1.52
CA LEU A 167 15.72 11.14 1.83
C LEU A 167 14.71 11.46 0.71
N THR A 168 15.15 11.98 -0.44
CA THR A 168 14.29 12.07 -1.62
C THR A 168 14.04 10.67 -2.18
N ALA A 169 12.95 10.51 -2.92
CA ALA A 169 12.58 9.23 -3.49
C ALA A 169 12.08 9.36 -4.92
N THR A 170 12.43 8.39 -5.77
CA THR A 170 11.85 8.23 -7.09
C THR A 170 11.05 6.94 -7.17
N ARG A 171 9.86 7.05 -7.76
CA ARG A 171 8.95 5.92 -7.96
C ARG A 171 8.70 5.72 -9.45
N ARG A 172 8.73 4.47 -9.88
CA ARG A 172 8.30 4.03 -11.21
C ARG A 172 7.40 2.82 -11.08
N SER A 173 6.35 2.78 -11.88
CA SER A 173 5.37 1.71 -11.89
C SER A 173 5.12 1.25 -13.31
N ARG A 174 4.82 -0.03 -13.48
CA ARG A 174 4.47 -0.64 -14.76
C ARG A 174 3.36 -1.66 -14.57
N THR A 175 2.41 -1.64 -15.49
CA THR A 175 1.45 -2.74 -15.68
C THR A 175 2.15 -3.90 -16.38
N LEU A 176 2.02 -5.10 -15.82
CA LEU A 176 2.57 -6.32 -16.39
C LEU A 176 1.70 -6.77 -17.58
N PRO A 177 2.31 -7.36 -18.63
CA PRO A 177 1.54 -7.88 -19.76
C PRO A 177 0.63 -9.05 -19.34
N GLU A 178 1.06 -9.82 -18.32
CA GLU A 178 0.30 -10.92 -17.74
C GLU A 178 0.35 -10.80 -16.21
N ALA A 179 -0.78 -11.12 -15.57
CA ALA A 179 -0.88 -11.16 -14.12
C ALA A 179 0.00 -12.29 -13.56
N THR A 180 0.91 -11.98 -12.64
CA THR A 180 1.91 -12.98 -12.20
C THR A 180 2.22 -12.92 -10.71
N GLN A 181 2.70 -14.05 -10.21
CA GLN A 181 3.28 -14.23 -8.89
C GLN A 181 4.70 -14.84 -8.96
N HIS A 182 5.29 -14.90 -10.16
CA HIS A 182 6.58 -15.57 -10.39
C HIS A 182 7.76 -14.65 -10.08
N THR A 183 8.72 -15.17 -9.33
CA THR A 183 9.89 -14.42 -8.90
C THR A 183 10.66 -13.90 -10.11
N VAL A 184 10.83 -14.72 -11.15
CA VAL A 184 11.56 -14.34 -12.37
C VAL A 184 10.90 -13.18 -13.11
N LEU A 185 9.57 -13.21 -13.27
CA LEU A 185 8.83 -12.16 -13.98
C LEU A 185 8.80 -10.86 -13.17
N LEU A 186 8.61 -10.95 -11.85
CA LEU A 186 8.67 -9.81 -10.94
C LEU A 186 10.06 -9.18 -10.91
N ALA A 187 11.14 -9.99 -10.85
CA ALA A 187 12.52 -9.51 -10.87
C ALA A 187 12.86 -8.83 -12.20
N ARG A 188 12.46 -9.44 -13.34
CA ARG A 188 12.64 -8.82 -14.67
C ARG A 188 11.94 -7.47 -14.73
N ALA A 189 10.72 -7.36 -14.19
CA ALA A 189 10.01 -6.08 -14.13
C ALA A 189 10.69 -5.05 -13.25
N ALA A 190 11.16 -5.47 -12.07
CA ALA A 190 11.91 -4.63 -11.15
C ALA A 190 13.19 -4.08 -11.81
N TYR A 191 13.92 -4.91 -12.56
CA TYR A 191 15.11 -4.47 -13.29
C TYR A 191 14.80 -3.47 -14.38
N THR A 192 13.77 -3.70 -15.21
CA THR A 192 13.38 -2.72 -16.24
C THR A 192 13.01 -1.37 -15.60
N LEU A 193 12.24 -1.39 -14.51
CA LEU A 193 11.88 -0.17 -13.78
C LEU A 193 13.11 0.53 -13.20
N TYR A 194 14.02 -0.23 -12.59
CA TYR A 194 15.27 0.27 -12.05
C TYR A 194 16.15 0.91 -13.13
N ASP A 195 16.31 0.25 -14.28
CA ASP A 195 17.12 0.76 -15.40
C ASP A 195 16.52 2.05 -15.98
N SER A 196 15.18 2.14 -16.06
CA SER A 196 14.48 3.36 -16.50
C SER A 196 14.67 4.58 -15.58
N LEU A 197 15.11 4.37 -14.33
CA LEU A 197 15.41 5.48 -13.42
C LEU A 197 16.71 6.20 -13.80
N GLY A 198 17.58 5.56 -14.58
CA GLY A 198 18.82 6.18 -15.06
C GLY A 198 19.72 6.68 -13.91
N LEU A 199 19.85 5.88 -12.84
CA LEU A 199 20.60 6.28 -11.64
C LEU A 199 22.07 6.58 -11.96
N GLN A 200 22.43 7.87 -12.04
CA GLN A 200 23.81 8.29 -12.26
C GLN A 200 24.59 8.35 -10.95
N ARG A 201 25.08 7.20 -10.47
CA ARG A 201 25.85 7.07 -9.21
C ARG A 201 25.11 7.64 -7.99
N ALA A 202 23.78 7.50 -7.97
CA ALA A 202 22.97 7.92 -6.83
C ALA A 202 23.23 6.99 -5.64
N ARG A 203 23.45 7.60 -4.45
CA ARG A 203 23.55 6.87 -3.18
C ARG A 203 22.16 6.43 -2.73
N VAL A 204 21.92 5.13 -2.71
CA VAL A 204 20.62 4.55 -2.35
C VAL A 204 20.61 4.16 -0.88
N ARG A 205 19.61 4.65 -0.15
CA ARG A 205 19.35 4.33 1.26
C ARG A 205 18.42 3.13 1.39
N SER A 206 17.35 3.08 0.61
CA SER A 206 16.42 1.94 0.61
C SER A 206 15.78 1.69 -0.76
N MET A 207 15.34 0.45 -0.97
CA MET A 207 14.62 0.01 -2.16
C MET A 207 13.34 -0.70 -1.73
N THR A 208 12.23 -0.35 -2.36
CA THR A 208 10.92 -0.97 -2.11
C THR A 208 10.36 -1.50 -3.41
N LEU A 209 9.94 -2.76 -3.39
CA LEU A 209 9.19 -3.38 -4.48
C LEU A 209 7.75 -3.62 -4.00
N ARG A 210 6.79 -3.26 -4.84
CA ARG A 210 5.37 -3.35 -4.52
C ARG A 210 4.61 -3.98 -5.67
N ALA A 211 3.86 -5.03 -5.35
CA ALA A 211 2.85 -5.61 -6.21
C ALA A 211 1.55 -4.82 -6.06
N ASP A 212 1.02 -4.34 -7.18
CA ASP A 212 -0.19 -3.53 -7.27
C ASP A 212 -1.31 -4.30 -7.99
N ALA A 213 -2.55 -3.89 -7.71
CA ALA A 213 -3.74 -4.43 -8.37
C ALA A 213 -3.78 -5.96 -8.29
N LEU A 214 -3.75 -6.45 -7.04
CA LEU A 214 -3.79 -7.86 -6.72
C LEU A 214 -5.14 -8.47 -7.07
N GLN A 215 -5.10 -9.67 -7.62
CA GLN A 215 -6.29 -10.45 -7.98
C GLN A 215 -6.14 -11.86 -7.43
N PRO A 216 -7.25 -12.59 -7.19
CA PRO A 216 -7.19 -14.01 -6.88
C PRO A 216 -6.48 -14.77 -8.01
N ALA A 217 -5.62 -15.72 -7.65
CA ALA A 217 -4.86 -16.50 -8.62
C ALA A 217 -5.76 -17.29 -9.60
N GLU A 218 -7.00 -17.59 -9.21
CA GLU A 218 -8.01 -18.22 -10.07
C GLU A 218 -8.37 -17.39 -11.31
N ARG A 219 -8.19 -16.06 -11.26
CA ARG A 219 -8.41 -15.15 -12.39
C ARG A 219 -7.20 -15.01 -13.31
N ALA A 220 -6.11 -15.73 -13.05
CA ALA A 220 -4.99 -15.79 -13.97
C ALA A 220 -5.46 -16.42 -15.27
N THR A 221 -5.68 -15.61 -16.31
CA THR A 221 -5.84 -16.10 -17.67
C THR A 221 -4.49 -16.67 -18.10
N ARG A 222 -4.27 -17.96 -17.84
CA ARG A 222 -3.08 -18.66 -18.34
C ARG A 222 -3.12 -18.64 -19.85
N GLN A 223 -2.19 -17.94 -20.47
CA GLN A 223 -1.81 -18.35 -21.82
C GLN A 223 -1.06 -19.66 -21.65
N LEU A 224 -1.72 -20.78 -21.97
CA LEU A 224 -1.08 -22.08 -22.13
C LEU A 224 -0.11 -21.97 -23.31
N THR A 225 1.11 -21.47 -23.06
CA THR A 225 2.20 -21.61 -24.00
C THR A 225 2.48 -23.09 -24.16
N LEU A 226 2.46 -23.59 -25.40
CA LEU A 226 2.70 -24.99 -25.77
C LEU A 226 4.17 -25.44 -25.54
N ASP A 227 4.94 -24.70 -24.74
CA ASP A 227 6.31 -25.00 -24.40
C ASP A 227 6.37 -25.50 -22.95
N ALA A 228 6.68 -26.78 -22.76
CA ALA A 228 6.88 -27.46 -21.47
C ALA A 228 8.07 -26.92 -20.63
N SER A 229 8.56 -25.72 -20.95
CA SER A 229 9.71 -25.06 -20.33
C SER A 229 9.30 -24.24 -19.10
N ASP A 230 8.05 -23.74 -19.02
CA ASP A 230 7.58 -22.89 -17.91
C ASP A 230 7.06 -23.69 -16.69
N ASP A 231 6.72 -24.98 -16.85
CA ASP A 231 6.27 -25.85 -15.75
C ASP A 231 7.38 -26.18 -14.74
N LYS A 232 8.64 -26.24 -15.20
CA LYS A 232 9.80 -26.57 -14.37
C LYS A 232 10.12 -25.48 -13.32
N PRO A 233 10.24 -24.18 -13.67
CA PRO A 233 10.47 -23.14 -12.68
C PRO A 233 9.32 -23.00 -11.67
N LEU A 234 8.07 -23.23 -12.08
CA LEU A 234 6.89 -23.24 -11.20
C LEU A 234 6.98 -24.32 -10.11
N ALA A 235 7.28 -25.55 -10.51
CA ALA A 235 7.44 -26.66 -9.57
C ALA A 235 8.60 -26.40 -8.60
N ILE A 236 9.68 -25.77 -9.07
CA ILE A 236 10.83 -25.39 -8.24
C ILE A 236 10.45 -24.31 -7.23
N GLU A 237 9.72 -23.26 -7.62
CA GLU A 237 9.25 -22.21 -6.70
C GLU A 237 8.34 -22.79 -5.62
N ALA A 238 7.36 -23.63 -6.00
CA ALA A 238 6.46 -24.27 -5.05
C ALA A 238 7.17 -25.26 -4.10
N VAL A 239 8.22 -25.93 -4.55
CA VAL A 239 9.08 -26.77 -3.69
C VAL A 239 9.93 -25.91 -2.77
N ALA A 240 10.51 -24.83 -3.29
CA ALA A 240 11.31 -23.89 -2.51
C ALA A 240 10.49 -23.25 -1.38
N ASP A 241 9.26 -22.84 -1.67
CA ASP A 241 8.36 -22.24 -0.69
C ASP A 241 7.93 -23.26 0.37
N ARG A 242 7.62 -24.50 -0.01
CA ARG A 242 7.33 -25.58 0.96
C ARG A 242 8.52 -25.83 1.90
N ALA A 243 9.73 -25.81 1.38
CA ALA A 243 10.93 -25.94 2.20
C ALA A 243 11.13 -24.74 3.14
N ARG A 244 10.85 -23.50 2.68
CA ARG A 244 10.92 -22.29 3.52
C ARG A 244 9.89 -22.30 4.65
N THR A 245 8.66 -22.74 4.36
CA THR A 245 7.61 -22.86 5.39
C THR A 245 8.00 -23.86 6.48
N ARG A 246 8.67 -24.96 6.10
CA ARG A 246 9.04 -26.03 7.04
C ARG A 246 10.35 -25.76 7.80
N TYR A 247 11.35 -25.16 7.14
CA TYR A 247 12.72 -25.07 7.66
C TYR A 247 13.24 -23.63 7.81
N GLY A 248 12.43 -22.64 7.46
CA GLY A 248 12.77 -21.23 7.56
C GLY A 248 13.30 -20.62 6.26
N HIS A 249 13.24 -19.29 6.19
CA HIS A 249 13.46 -18.52 4.96
C HIS A 249 14.92 -18.51 4.45
N GLN A 250 15.86 -19.05 5.22
CA GLN A 250 17.29 -19.08 4.90
C GLN A 250 17.72 -20.34 4.16
N VAL A 251 16.83 -21.33 4.01
CA VAL A 251 17.21 -22.68 3.52
C VAL A 251 17.29 -22.74 1.99
N ILE A 252 16.42 -22.00 1.29
CA ILE A 252 16.42 -21.95 -0.18
C ILE A 252 16.25 -20.50 -0.63
N TYR A 253 17.20 -20.02 -1.43
CA TYR A 253 17.19 -18.68 -2.01
C TYR A 253 17.88 -18.71 -3.39
N PRO A 254 17.56 -17.76 -4.29
CA PRO A 254 18.23 -17.66 -5.58
C PRO A 254 19.75 -17.67 -5.44
N ALA A 255 20.45 -18.50 -6.22
CA ALA A 255 21.90 -18.68 -6.13
C ALA A 255 22.70 -17.36 -6.24
N ALA A 256 22.18 -16.38 -6.99
CA ALA A 256 22.77 -15.03 -7.10
C ALA A 256 22.84 -14.27 -5.75
N LEU A 257 22.08 -14.70 -4.73
CA LEU A 257 22.11 -14.14 -3.37
C LEU A 257 23.12 -14.86 -2.45
N ALA A 258 23.66 -16.02 -2.86
CA ALA A 258 24.62 -16.80 -2.06
C ALA A 258 26.00 -16.13 -1.90
N ILE A 259 26.32 -15.20 -2.80
CA ILE A 259 27.65 -14.57 -2.88
C ILE A 259 27.80 -13.43 -1.84
N SER A 260 26.69 -12.95 -1.25
CA SER A 260 26.72 -12.07 -0.09
C SER A 260 26.51 -12.87 1.19
N SER A 261 27.48 -12.84 2.10
CA SER A 261 27.27 -13.32 3.47
C SER A 261 26.11 -12.52 4.09
N ARG A 262 24.99 -13.24 4.30
CA ARG A 262 23.62 -12.82 4.70
C ARG A 262 22.66 -12.46 3.54
N PRO A 263 21.61 -13.27 3.31
CA PRO A 263 20.41 -12.76 2.66
C PRO A 263 19.84 -11.61 3.52
N PRO A 264 19.21 -10.58 2.91
CA PRO A 264 18.57 -9.52 3.66
C PRO A 264 17.54 -10.15 4.60
N SER A 265 17.81 -10.07 5.90
CA SER A 265 16.88 -10.57 6.90
C SER A 265 15.59 -9.78 6.76
N ALA A 266 14.50 -10.48 6.40
CA ALA A 266 13.17 -10.05 6.76
C ALA A 266 13.21 -9.75 8.26
N ARG A 267 13.05 -8.47 8.64
CA ARG A 267 12.87 -8.12 10.03
C ARG A 267 11.72 -8.97 10.56
N GLN A 268 12.02 -9.74 11.60
CA GLN A 268 11.10 -10.54 12.38
C GLN A 268 9.81 -9.75 12.64
N TRP A 269 8.69 -10.29 12.15
CA TRP A 269 7.39 -10.02 12.74
C TRP A 269 7.01 -11.24 13.57
N ASP A 270 7.67 -11.38 14.72
CA ASP A 270 7.06 -12.06 15.84
C ASP A 270 6.17 -11.03 16.54
N ARG A 271 4.91 -10.95 16.11
CA ARG A 271 3.83 -10.49 16.99
C ARG A 271 2.76 -11.55 17.04
N GLY A 272 2.71 -12.23 18.18
CA GLY A 272 1.46 -12.61 18.82
C GLY A 272 0.83 -13.92 18.33
N ARG A 273 1.48 -15.04 18.64
CA ARG A 273 0.73 -16.23 19.08
C ARG A 273 1.12 -16.56 20.51
N ARG A 274 0.44 -15.93 21.46
CA ARG A 274 0.02 -16.49 22.75
C ARG A 274 -1.29 -15.83 23.13
#